data_AF-A0A850QZ11-F1
#
_entry.id   AF-A0A850QZ11-F1
#
_cell.length_a   1.000
_cell.length_b   1.000
_cell.length_c   1.000
_cell.angle_alpha   90.00
_cell.angle_beta   90.00
_cell.angle_gamma   90.00
#
_symmetry.space_group_name_H-M   'P 1'
#
loop_
_entity.id
_entity.type
_entity.pdbx_description
1 polymer ?
#
loop_
_entity_poly.entity_id
_entity_poly.type
_entity_poly.pdbx_seq_one_letter_code
_entity_poly.pdbx_strand_id
1 'polypeptide(L)'
;MLILHLHHHEITTNRTSSLLIDLGEQKNIEIDFQAEDYDGTVSKSAYSIADIQDLGCLLGQQLSKSQQLTLYITPLCLQHIEAEYWIKWLSFGLALANYRYQHQPTETISTSITQYQLETSNTRWQQAFNEGKVLALSQLTARELINKPGNVLYPESFVSAVEQLALSGVTLSVLDDITMQEQGFGGLMGVSQGSNKAPRLLTLEYTPANPSCTVALVGKGVTFDSGGISLKQPSYMSTMKTDMAGAAAVVGAIQAISALQLPIHVLGLCGLVENMPSSQALKPGDVVTMLSGKSVEIIT
;
A
#
# COMPACT_ATOMS: atom_id res chain seq x y z
N MET A 1 -8.95 -29.31 -16.41
CA MET A 1 -8.20 -29.60 -15.18
C MET A 1 -6.92 -28.80 -15.19
N LEU A 2 -6.81 -27.84 -14.28
CA LEU A 2 -5.74 -26.89 -14.33
C LEU A 2 -4.87 -27.01 -13.09
N ILE A 3 -3.66 -27.53 -13.26
CA ILE A 3 -2.83 -27.92 -12.13
C ILE A 3 -1.68 -26.91 -11.95
N LEU A 4 -1.57 -26.34 -10.74
CA LEU A 4 -0.31 -25.78 -10.24
C LEU A 4 0.34 -26.81 -9.31
N HIS A 5 1.57 -27.21 -9.61
CA HIS A 5 2.39 -27.90 -8.62
C HIS A 5 3.26 -26.88 -7.92
N LEU A 6 3.11 -26.80 -6.61
CA LEU A 6 3.98 -26.01 -5.76
C LEU A 6 4.85 -26.97 -4.96
N HIS A 7 6.14 -26.98 -5.24
CA HIS A 7 7.10 -27.64 -4.36
C HIS A 7 7.62 -26.60 -3.39
N HIS A 8 7.61 -26.93 -2.10
CA HIS A 8 8.18 -26.04 -1.09
C HIS A 8 9.24 -26.77 -0.28
N HIS A 9 10.27 -26.03 0.12
CA HIS A 9 11.32 -26.54 1.00
C HIS A 9 11.25 -25.87 2.37
N GLU A 10 11.04 -26.69 3.40
CA GLU A 10 11.18 -26.28 4.79
C GLU A 10 12.64 -26.43 5.23
N ILE A 11 13.34 -25.31 5.38
CA ILE A 11 14.77 -25.31 5.73
C ILE A 11 15.02 -25.95 7.09
N THR A 12 14.10 -25.78 8.05
CA THR A 12 14.26 -26.29 9.42
C THR A 12 14.14 -27.81 9.52
N THR A 13 13.32 -28.44 8.67
CA THR A 13 13.07 -29.89 8.67
C THR A 13 13.72 -30.61 7.50
N ASN A 14 14.29 -29.86 6.54
CA ASN A 14 14.77 -30.33 5.24
C ASN A 14 13.73 -31.16 4.48
N ARG A 15 12.44 -30.86 4.69
CA ARG A 15 11.31 -31.56 4.08
C ARG A 15 10.88 -30.82 2.81
N THR A 16 10.67 -31.58 1.75
CA THR A 16 9.98 -31.11 0.54
C THR A 16 8.59 -31.70 0.50
N SER A 17 7.57 -30.88 0.30
CA SER A 17 6.20 -31.36 0.01
C SER A 17 5.70 -30.75 -1.30
N SER A 18 4.80 -31.46 -1.95
CA SER A 18 4.16 -31.01 -3.19
C SER A 18 2.72 -30.69 -2.88
N LEU A 19 2.29 -29.51 -3.30
CA LEU A 19 0.90 -29.09 -3.24
C LEU A 19 0.35 -29.10 -4.65
N LEU A 20 -0.74 -29.83 -4.85
CA LEU A 20 -1.53 -29.75 -6.07
C LEU A 20 -2.61 -28.70 -5.87
N ILE A 21 -2.65 -27.72 -6.76
CA ILE A 21 -3.80 -26.82 -6.86
C ILE A 21 -4.50 -27.15 -8.17
N ASP A 22 -5.57 -27.96 -8.10
CA ASP A 22 -6.45 -28.12 -9.25
C ASP A 22 -7.45 -26.96 -9.27
N LEU A 23 -7.51 -26.29 -10.41
CA LEU A 23 -8.42 -25.19 -10.71
C LEU A 23 -9.63 -25.70 -11.55
N GLY A 24 -9.80 -27.03 -11.67
CA GLY A 24 -10.97 -27.75 -12.19
C GLY A 24 -11.32 -27.50 -13.67
N GLU A 25 -12.34 -28.20 -14.20
CA GLU A 25 -13.06 -27.78 -15.41
C GLU A 25 -14.26 -26.87 -15.08
N GLN A 26 -14.78 -27.00 -13.85
CA GLN A 26 -15.87 -26.19 -13.28
C GLN A 26 -15.38 -25.12 -12.29
N LYS A 27 -14.05 -24.92 -12.23
CA LYS A 27 -13.37 -23.84 -11.50
C LYS A 27 -13.41 -23.96 -9.98
N ASN A 28 -13.20 -25.17 -9.50
CA ASN A 28 -12.93 -25.46 -8.09
C ASN A 28 -11.44 -25.26 -7.83
N ILE A 29 -11.05 -24.54 -6.77
CA ILE A 29 -9.69 -24.62 -6.22
C ILE A 29 -9.68 -25.78 -5.22
N GLU A 30 -8.98 -26.86 -5.56
CA GLU A 30 -8.66 -27.96 -4.66
C GLU A 30 -7.21 -27.81 -4.23
N ILE A 31 -6.94 -27.75 -2.92
CA ILE A 31 -5.60 -27.60 -2.38
C ILE A 31 -5.26 -28.88 -1.61
N ASP A 32 -4.49 -29.77 -2.22
CA ASP A 32 -4.07 -31.04 -1.61
C ASP A 32 -2.68 -30.88 -0.97
N PHE A 33 -2.65 -30.72 0.36
CA PHE A 33 -1.42 -30.56 1.14
C PHE A 33 -0.75 -31.89 1.52
N GLN A 34 -1.50 -32.99 1.54
CA GLN A 34 -1.05 -34.39 1.72
C GLN A 34 -2.14 -35.33 1.20
N ALA A 35 -1.75 -36.30 0.37
CA ALA A 35 -2.60 -37.24 -0.39
C ALA A 35 -3.63 -38.09 0.41
N GLU A 36 -3.88 -37.81 1.69
CA GLU A 36 -4.77 -38.60 2.55
C GLU A 36 -5.90 -37.83 3.22
N ASP A 37 -5.90 -36.49 3.35
CA ASP A 37 -7.02 -35.77 3.96
C ASP A 37 -7.33 -34.41 3.28
N TYR A 38 -8.62 -34.22 3.00
CA TYR A 38 -9.21 -33.15 2.19
C TYR A 38 -9.61 -31.94 3.04
N ASP A 39 -9.03 -30.76 2.74
CA ASP A 39 -9.22 -29.53 3.52
C ASP A 39 -10.19 -28.50 2.89
N GLY A 40 -10.95 -28.89 1.86
CA GLY A 40 -12.10 -28.14 1.34
C GLY A 40 -11.99 -27.63 -0.11
N THR A 41 -13.14 -27.20 -0.65
CA THR A 41 -13.29 -26.76 -2.05
C THR A 41 -13.89 -25.36 -2.12
N VAL A 42 -13.34 -24.51 -3.01
CA VAL A 42 -13.95 -23.23 -3.41
C VAL A 42 -14.23 -23.24 -4.91
N SER A 43 -15.51 -23.21 -5.30
CA SER A 43 -15.98 -23.17 -6.70
C SER A 43 -16.19 -21.73 -7.19
N LYS A 44 -15.52 -21.27 -8.26
CA LYS A 44 -15.64 -19.90 -8.82
C LYS A 44 -15.59 -19.82 -10.33
N SER A 45 -16.62 -19.25 -10.97
CA SER A 45 -16.77 -19.22 -12.43
C SER A 45 -15.78 -18.33 -13.25
N ALA A 46 -14.78 -17.71 -12.66
CA ALA A 46 -13.62 -17.11 -13.34
C ALA A 46 -12.53 -16.81 -12.30
N TYR A 47 -11.27 -16.75 -12.71
CA TYR A 47 -10.19 -16.27 -11.85
C TYR A 47 -9.95 -14.78 -12.12
N SER A 48 -10.33 -13.94 -11.16
CA SER A 48 -9.92 -12.55 -11.11
C SER A 48 -8.53 -12.45 -10.49
N ILE A 49 -7.88 -11.28 -10.66
CA ILE A 49 -6.63 -10.98 -9.95
C ILE A 49 -6.79 -11.15 -8.43
N ALA A 50 -7.95 -10.76 -7.87
CA ALA A 50 -8.22 -10.90 -6.45
C ALA A 50 -8.20 -12.37 -6.00
N ASP A 51 -8.73 -13.29 -6.82
CA ASP A 51 -8.71 -14.72 -6.50
C ASP A 51 -7.28 -15.28 -6.42
N ILE A 52 -6.38 -14.80 -7.29
CA ILE A 52 -4.96 -15.19 -7.28
C ILE A 52 -4.25 -14.64 -6.05
N GLN A 53 -4.55 -13.39 -5.67
CA GLN A 53 -4.01 -12.76 -4.47
C GLN A 53 -4.48 -13.48 -3.20
N ASP A 54 -5.77 -13.83 -3.12
CA ASP A 54 -6.35 -14.58 -2.01
C ASP A 54 -5.72 -15.96 -1.89
N LEU A 55 -5.55 -16.67 -3.03
CA LEU A 55 -4.83 -17.94 -3.07
C LEU A 55 -3.41 -17.78 -2.54
N GLY A 56 -2.65 -16.79 -3.02
CA GLY A 56 -1.30 -16.52 -2.53
C GLY A 56 -1.27 -16.24 -1.03
N CYS A 57 -2.23 -15.48 -0.50
CA CYS A 57 -2.37 -15.18 0.92
C CYS A 57 -2.62 -16.45 1.75
N LEU A 58 -3.56 -17.30 1.31
CA LEU A 58 -3.87 -18.58 1.96
C LEU A 58 -2.66 -19.50 1.97
N LEU A 59 -1.97 -19.65 0.83
CA LEU A 59 -0.75 -20.44 0.72
C LEU A 59 0.34 -19.92 1.65
N GLY A 60 0.56 -18.61 1.72
CA GLY A 60 1.59 -18.03 2.57
C GLY A 60 1.31 -18.20 4.07
N GLN A 61 0.03 -18.31 4.46
CA GLN A 61 -0.36 -18.61 5.85
C GLN A 61 -0.08 -20.09 6.18
N GLN A 62 -0.44 -21.00 5.29
CA GLN A 62 -0.24 -22.44 5.48
C GLN A 62 1.25 -22.84 5.38
N LEU A 63 1.99 -22.22 4.46
CA LEU A 63 3.39 -22.52 4.17
C LEU A 63 4.35 -21.55 4.87
N SER A 64 3.97 -21.02 6.04
CA SER A 64 4.73 -20.00 6.78
C SER A 64 6.15 -20.45 7.18
N LYS A 65 6.40 -21.77 7.26
CA LYS A 65 7.74 -22.35 7.55
C LYS A 65 8.61 -22.56 6.31
N SER A 66 8.06 -22.35 5.13
CA SER A 66 8.75 -22.56 3.85
C SER A 66 9.31 -21.26 3.32
N GLN A 67 10.45 -21.32 2.62
CA GLN A 67 11.10 -20.13 2.07
C GLN A 67 11.43 -20.24 0.57
N GLN A 68 11.42 -21.45 0.02
CA GLN A 68 11.62 -21.70 -1.41
C GLN A 68 10.37 -22.33 -1.98
N LEU A 69 9.96 -21.87 -3.16
CA LEU A 69 8.82 -22.34 -3.91
C LEU A 69 9.25 -22.64 -5.35
N THR A 70 8.95 -23.83 -5.85
CA THR A 70 9.01 -24.15 -7.27
C THR A 70 7.58 -24.18 -7.80
N LEU A 71 7.26 -23.32 -8.77
CA LEU A 71 5.94 -23.24 -9.39
C LEU A 71 5.96 -23.91 -10.77
N TYR A 72 5.08 -24.89 -10.96
CA TYR A 72 4.81 -25.46 -12.27
C TYR A 72 3.44 -25.01 -12.76
N ILE A 73 3.43 -24.17 -13.80
CA ILE A 73 2.22 -23.68 -14.45
C ILE A 73 1.95 -24.55 -15.67
N THR A 74 0.80 -25.23 -15.70
CA THR A 74 0.41 -26.06 -16.84
C THR A 74 -0.09 -25.22 -18.01
N PRO A 75 0.05 -25.67 -19.28
CA PRO A 75 -0.40 -24.92 -20.46
C PRO A 75 -1.90 -24.55 -20.45
N LEU A 76 -2.73 -25.31 -19.73
CA LEU A 76 -4.15 -24.98 -19.57
C LEU A 76 -4.35 -23.67 -18.77
N CYS A 77 -3.42 -23.26 -17.89
CA CYS A 77 -3.52 -22.03 -17.06
C CYS A 77 -3.51 -20.83 -17.98
N LEU A 78 -2.67 -20.94 -19.00
CA LEU A 78 -2.31 -19.89 -19.94
C LEU A 78 -3.43 -19.59 -20.94
N GLN A 79 -4.47 -20.43 -21.02
CA GLN A 79 -5.64 -20.18 -21.86
C GLN A 79 -6.50 -19.01 -21.36
N HIS A 80 -6.37 -18.63 -20.08
CA HIS A 80 -7.19 -17.59 -19.46
C HIS A 80 -6.38 -16.38 -18.99
N ILE A 81 -5.18 -16.60 -18.43
CA ILE A 81 -4.30 -15.54 -17.92
C ILE A 81 -2.85 -15.96 -18.18
N GLU A 82 -2.02 -15.03 -18.67
CA GLU A 82 -0.60 -15.28 -18.93
C GLU A 82 0.17 -15.65 -17.63
N ALA A 83 1.24 -16.43 -17.78
CA ALA A 83 2.02 -16.95 -16.66
C ALA A 83 2.55 -15.83 -15.76
N GLU A 84 3.06 -14.75 -16.36
CA GLU A 84 3.63 -13.60 -15.66
C GLU A 84 2.60 -12.91 -14.78
N TYR A 85 1.35 -12.79 -15.25
CA TYR A 85 0.25 -12.23 -14.44
C TYR A 85 -0.09 -13.12 -13.25
N TRP A 86 -0.19 -14.44 -13.47
CA TRP A 86 -0.38 -15.41 -12.38
C TRP A 86 0.71 -15.30 -11.33
N ILE A 87 1.97 -15.35 -11.76
CA ILE A 87 3.15 -15.35 -10.88
C ILE A 87 3.22 -14.05 -10.08
N LYS A 88 2.98 -12.90 -10.73
CA LYS A 88 2.97 -11.61 -10.06
C LYS A 88 1.94 -11.55 -8.94
N TRP A 89 0.69 -11.88 -9.24
CA TRP A 89 -0.39 -11.71 -8.27
C TRP A 89 -0.40 -12.79 -7.19
N LEU A 90 0.11 -13.99 -7.51
CA LEU A 90 0.35 -15.02 -6.51
C LEU A 90 1.45 -14.58 -5.54
N SER A 91 2.56 -14.06 -6.06
CA SER A 91 3.65 -13.51 -5.25
C SER A 91 3.21 -12.35 -4.36
N PHE A 92 2.36 -11.46 -4.91
CA PHE A 92 1.74 -10.39 -4.13
C PHE A 92 0.93 -10.94 -2.95
N GLY A 93 0.07 -11.93 -3.18
CA GLY A 93 -0.70 -12.60 -2.12
C GLY A 93 0.19 -13.24 -1.06
N LEU A 94 1.19 -14.02 -1.49
CA LEU A 94 2.17 -14.68 -0.62
C LEU A 94 2.90 -13.68 0.29
N ALA A 95 3.31 -12.55 -0.27
CA ALA A 95 4.01 -11.49 0.46
C ALA A 95 3.14 -10.82 1.53
N LEU A 96 1.82 -10.75 1.32
CA LEU A 96 0.86 -10.15 2.27
C LEU A 96 0.35 -11.11 3.35
N ALA A 97 0.57 -12.42 3.20
CA ALA A 97 -0.07 -13.48 3.97
C ALA A 97 -0.06 -13.27 5.49
N ASN A 98 1.09 -12.82 6.01
CA ASN A 98 1.36 -12.70 7.45
C ASN A 98 1.24 -11.25 7.96
N TYR A 99 0.79 -10.30 7.14
CA TYR A 99 0.60 -8.94 7.60
C TYR A 99 -0.45 -8.87 8.71
N ARG A 100 -0.04 -8.39 9.87
CA ARG A 100 -0.91 -8.05 10.99
C ARG A 100 -0.39 -6.74 11.57
N TYR A 101 -1.23 -5.71 11.56
CA TYR A 101 -0.86 -4.46 12.19
C TYR A 101 -0.73 -4.66 13.70
N GLN A 102 0.37 -4.19 14.26
CA GLN A 102 0.62 -4.17 15.70
C GLN A 102 0.85 -2.73 16.14
N HIS A 103 0.15 -2.30 17.18
CA HIS A 103 0.31 -0.96 17.71
C HIS A 103 1.72 -0.78 18.27
N GLN A 104 2.42 0.22 17.75
CA GLN A 104 3.73 0.63 18.22
C GLN A 104 3.69 2.12 18.57
N PRO A 105 4.30 2.55 19.69
CA PRO A 105 4.34 3.95 20.11
C PRO A 105 5.44 4.72 19.34
N THR A 106 5.53 4.53 18.03
CA THR A 106 6.51 5.18 17.14
C THR A 106 5.92 5.32 15.73
N GLU A 107 6.28 6.40 15.06
CA GLU A 107 5.95 6.67 13.67
C GLU A 107 6.71 5.78 12.69
N THR A 108 7.82 5.15 13.11
CA THR A 108 8.63 4.27 12.26
C THR A 108 7.77 3.21 11.59
N ILE A 109 7.96 3.07 10.27
CA ILE A 109 7.28 2.08 9.44
C ILE A 109 8.09 0.79 9.49
N SER A 110 7.49 -0.27 10.02
CA SER A 110 8.09 -1.60 10.07
C SER A 110 7.31 -2.53 9.16
N THR A 111 7.68 -2.58 7.88
CA THR A 111 7.08 -3.52 6.93
C THR A 111 7.97 -4.73 6.75
N SER A 112 7.45 -5.91 7.06
CA SER A 112 8.03 -7.18 6.66
C SER A 112 7.05 -7.90 5.73
N ILE A 113 7.60 -8.48 4.66
CA ILE A 113 6.89 -9.45 3.82
C ILE A 113 7.50 -10.82 4.05
N THR A 114 6.70 -11.87 3.89
CA THR A 114 7.23 -13.22 3.88
C THR A 114 8.17 -13.38 2.69
N GLN A 115 9.41 -13.81 2.94
CA GLN A 115 10.42 -13.97 1.90
C GLN A 115 10.29 -15.35 1.27
N TYR A 116 9.62 -15.40 0.12
CA TYR A 116 9.64 -16.56 -0.76
C TYR A 116 10.58 -16.30 -1.95
N GLN A 117 11.25 -17.35 -2.40
CA GLN A 117 12.01 -17.37 -3.65
C GLN A 117 11.31 -18.28 -4.65
N LEU A 118 11.19 -17.82 -5.90
CA LEU A 118 10.73 -18.63 -7.01
C LEU A 118 11.92 -19.34 -7.65
N GLU A 119 11.92 -20.67 -7.64
CA GLU A 119 12.92 -21.45 -8.37
C GLU A 119 12.50 -21.62 -9.84
N THR A 120 13.15 -20.89 -10.74
CA THR A 120 12.90 -20.96 -12.17
C THR A 120 14.12 -20.52 -12.98
N SER A 121 14.31 -21.10 -14.17
CA SER A 121 15.28 -20.61 -15.15
C SER A 121 14.71 -19.49 -16.04
N ASN A 122 13.41 -19.21 -15.97
CA ASN A 122 12.75 -18.18 -16.76
C ASN A 122 12.89 -16.81 -16.09
N THR A 123 13.68 -15.92 -16.70
CA THR A 123 13.96 -14.58 -16.17
C THR A 123 12.71 -13.68 -16.11
N ARG A 124 11.76 -13.83 -17.03
CA ARG A 124 10.49 -13.06 -17.02
C ARG A 124 9.62 -13.45 -15.84
N TRP A 125 9.58 -14.73 -15.51
CA TRP A 125 8.84 -15.25 -14.36
C TRP A 125 9.47 -14.76 -13.05
N GLN A 126 10.80 -14.76 -12.97
CA GLN A 126 11.51 -14.21 -11.82
C GLN A 126 11.23 -12.70 -11.65
N GLN A 127 11.20 -11.94 -12.76
CA GLN A 127 10.86 -10.52 -12.75
C GLN A 127 9.41 -10.28 -12.28
N ALA A 128 8.44 -11.00 -12.82
CA ALA A 128 7.04 -10.89 -12.42
C ALA A 128 6.83 -11.23 -10.94
N PHE A 129 7.52 -12.27 -10.44
CA PHE A 129 7.50 -12.63 -9.02
C PHE A 129 8.08 -11.51 -8.15
N ASN A 130 9.20 -10.91 -8.56
CA ASN A 130 9.78 -9.78 -7.84
C ASN A 130 8.89 -8.54 -7.88
N GLU A 131 8.22 -8.26 -9.00
CA GLU A 131 7.24 -7.18 -9.13
C GLU A 131 6.11 -7.34 -8.11
N GLY A 132 5.56 -8.55 -7.97
CA GLY A 132 4.52 -8.87 -6.98
C GLY A 132 4.95 -8.54 -5.54
N LYS A 133 6.18 -8.90 -5.16
CA LYS A 133 6.74 -8.56 -3.83
C LYS A 133 6.88 -7.06 -3.62
N VAL A 134 7.38 -6.32 -4.61
CA VAL A 134 7.54 -4.86 -4.54
C VAL A 134 6.20 -4.17 -4.36
N LEU A 135 5.19 -4.59 -5.13
CA LEU A 135 3.82 -4.07 -5.02
C LEU A 135 3.22 -4.37 -3.63
N ALA A 136 3.42 -5.59 -3.12
CA ALA A 136 2.94 -5.97 -1.79
C ALA A 136 3.60 -5.14 -0.69
N LEU A 137 4.93 -5.01 -0.70
CA LEU A 137 5.68 -4.19 0.26
C LEU A 137 5.19 -2.74 0.25
N SER A 138 5.01 -2.18 -0.94
CA SER A 138 4.54 -0.80 -1.12
C SER A 138 3.11 -0.60 -0.59
N GLN A 139 2.24 -1.58 -0.77
CA GLN A 139 0.91 -1.59 -0.16
C GLN A 139 0.98 -1.69 1.37
N LEU A 140 1.91 -2.49 1.92
CA LEU A 140 2.10 -2.59 3.36
C LEU A 140 2.61 -1.27 3.95
N THR A 141 3.49 -0.55 3.27
CA THR A 141 3.94 0.78 3.70
C THR A 141 2.76 1.74 3.82
N ALA A 142 1.86 1.76 2.82
CA ALA A 142 0.64 2.56 2.89
C ALA A 142 -0.27 2.12 4.05
N ARG A 143 -0.46 0.80 4.26
CA ARG A 143 -1.26 0.27 5.37
C ARG A 143 -0.67 0.62 6.74
N GLU A 144 0.65 0.54 6.89
CA GLU A 144 1.33 0.94 8.13
C GLU A 144 1.03 2.40 8.45
N LEU A 145 1.25 3.32 7.51
CA LEU A 145 0.91 4.72 7.66
C LEU A 145 -0.57 4.90 8.08
N ILE A 146 -1.51 4.28 7.36
CA ILE A 146 -2.95 4.39 7.62
C ILE A 146 -3.35 3.86 9.01
N ASN A 147 -2.69 2.80 9.46
CA ASN A 147 -3.05 2.13 10.70
C ASN A 147 -2.45 2.80 11.95
N LYS A 148 -1.40 3.62 11.81
CA LYS A 148 -0.83 4.37 12.93
C LYS A 148 -1.89 5.27 13.57
N PRO A 149 -1.96 5.34 14.91
CA PRO A 149 -2.94 6.19 15.58
C PRO A 149 -2.54 7.68 15.45
N GLY A 150 -3.52 8.59 15.43
CA GLY A 150 -3.28 10.03 15.19
C GLY A 150 -2.36 10.71 16.21
N ASN A 151 -2.27 10.19 17.44
CA ASN A 151 -1.32 10.69 18.43
C ASN A 151 0.15 10.30 18.14
N VAL A 152 0.37 9.32 17.27
CA VAL A 152 1.69 8.86 16.80
C VAL A 152 1.99 9.42 15.42
N LEU A 153 1.03 9.35 14.50
CA LEU A 153 1.17 9.82 13.12
C LEU A 153 0.33 11.08 12.90
N TYR A 154 1.01 12.22 12.92
CA TYR A 154 0.51 13.58 12.70
C TYR A 154 1.43 14.25 11.64
N PRO A 155 1.18 15.48 11.15
CA PRO A 155 1.86 16.00 9.97
C PRO A 155 3.39 15.93 10.01
N GLU A 156 4.03 16.34 11.11
CA GLU A 156 5.50 16.27 11.23
C GLU A 156 6.01 14.83 11.32
N SER A 157 5.33 13.95 12.07
CA SER A 157 5.77 12.56 12.22
C SER A 157 5.46 11.70 10.99
N PHE A 158 4.47 12.07 10.17
CA PHE A 158 4.26 11.48 8.85
C PHE A 158 5.47 11.73 7.95
N VAL A 159 5.98 12.97 7.91
CA VAL A 159 7.20 13.30 7.16
C VAL A 159 8.38 12.47 7.66
N SER A 160 8.62 12.44 8.99
CA SER A 160 9.68 11.62 9.61
C SER A 160 9.56 10.13 9.22
N ALA A 161 8.35 9.57 9.26
CA ALA A 161 8.11 8.19 8.89
C ALA A 161 8.46 7.89 7.43
N VAL A 162 8.17 8.81 6.51
CA VAL A 162 8.48 8.67 5.08
C VAL A 162 9.97 8.86 4.80
N GLU A 163 10.63 9.80 5.48
CA GLU A 163 12.09 9.98 5.39
C GLU A 163 12.85 8.71 5.79
N GLN A 164 12.39 8.02 6.85
CA GLN A 164 12.98 6.77 7.34
C GLN A 164 12.85 5.59 6.35
N LEU A 165 11.95 5.66 5.37
CA LEU A 165 11.86 4.64 4.32
C LEU A 165 13.09 4.64 3.39
N ALA A 166 13.83 5.75 3.33
CA ALA A 166 15.04 5.91 2.53
C ALA A 166 14.85 5.43 1.07
N LEU A 167 13.78 5.92 0.42
CA LEU A 167 13.41 5.50 -0.93
C LEU A 167 14.51 5.86 -1.94
N SER A 168 15.12 4.83 -2.54
CA SER A 168 16.22 5.01 -3.48
C SER A 168 15.79 5.78 -4.73
N GLY A 169 16.61 6.77 -5.13
CA GLY A 169 16.34 7.59 -6.31
C GLY A 169 15.16 8.56 -6.18
N VAL A 170 14.61 8.73 -4.97
CA VAL A 170 13.52 9.67 -4.68
C VAL A 170 14.06 10.84 -3.87
N THR A 171 13.80 12.07 -4.32
CA THR A 171 14.07 13.28 -3.55
C THR A 171 12.85 13.63 -2.70
N LEU A 172 13.06 13.88 -1.41
CA LEU A 172 12.04 14.33 -0.48
C LEU A 172 12.25 15.81 -0.17
N SER A 173 11.20 16.61 -0.27
CA SER A 173 11.19 18.01 0.16
C SER A 173 9.90 18.36 0.88
N VAL A 174 9.94 19.36 1.75
CA VAL A 174 8.82 19.73 2.62
C VAL A 174 8.70 21.24 2.67
N LEU A 175 7.50 21.76 2.41
CA LEU A 175 7.16 23.13 2.80
C LEU A 175 6.57 23.13 4.20
N ASP A 176 7.13 23.98 5.06
CA ASP A 176 6.63 24.24 6.41
C ASP A 176 5.51 25.28 6.40
N ASP A 177 4.94 25.49 7.59
CA ASP A 177 3.83 26.40 7.85
C ASP A 177 4.19 27.86 7.57
N ILE A 178 5.42 28.28 7.89
CA ILE A 178 5.90 29.65 7.64
C ILE A 178 5.91 29.91 6.12
N THR A 179 6.57 29.02 5.37
CA THR A 179 6.68 29.14 3.91
C THR A 179 5.32 29.06 3.24
N MET A 180 4.46 28.13 3.68
CA MET A 180 3.10 28.01 3.15
C MET A 180 2.23 29.24 3.45
N GLN A 181 2.39 29.87 4.60
CA GLN A 181 1.71 31.10 4.94
C GLN A 181 2.16 32.26 4.04
N GLU A 182 3.46 32.44 3.87
CA GLU A 182 4.04 33.49 3.02
C GLU A 182 3.65 33.33 1.54
N GLN A 183 3.58 32.09 1.06
CA GLN A 183 3.20 31.78 -0.32
C GLN A 183 1.68 31.72 -0.55
N GLY A 184 0.86 31.92 0.48
CA GLY A 184 -0.60 32.02 0.33
C GLY A 184 -1.34 30.68 0.17
N PHE A 185 -0.88 29.62 0.82
CA PHE A 185 -1.57 28.31 0.85
C PHE A 185 -2.80 28.30 1.78
N GLY A 186 -3.69 29.30 1.63
CA GLY A 186 -4.78 29.53 2.58
C GLY A 186 -5.70 28.33 2.80
N GLY A 187 -5.91 27.47 1.80
CA GLY A 187 -6.68 26.24 1.94
C GLY A 187 -6.11 25.28 3.00
N LEU A 188 -4.82 24.92 2.89
CA LEU A 188 -4.16 24.04 3.87
C LEU A 188 -4.03 24.74 5.23
N MET A 189 -3.56 25.99 5.23
CA MET A 189 -3.39 26.78 6.46
C MET A 189 -4.70 26.92 7.23
N GLY A 190 -5.80 27.19 6.52
CA GLY A 190 -7.13 27.32 7.09
C GLY A 190 -7.61 26.01 7.72
N VAL A 191 -7.44 24.86 7.08
CA VAL A 191 -7.82 23.58 7.69
C VAL A 191 -6.97 23.29 8.94
N SER A 192 -5.67 23.57 8.89
CA SER A 192 -4.75 23.22 9.98
C SER A 192 -4.81 24.13 11.20
N GLN A 193 -5.31 25.37 11.09
CA GLN A 193 -5.27 26.35 12.19
C GLN A 193 -6.03 25.91 13.45
N GLY A 194 -6.87 24.89 13.33
CA GLY A 194 -7.56 24.25 14.46
C GLY A 194 -6.67 23.37 15.33
N SER A 195 -5.56 22.85 14.79
CA SER A 195 -4.63 21.95 15.50
C SER A 195 -3.38 22.70 16.01
N ASN A 196 -2.74 22.14 17.03
CA ASN A 196 -1.41 22.54 17.47
C ASN A 196 -0.28 21.82 16.72
N LYS A 197 -0.60 20.91 15.78
CA LYS A 197 0.35 20.24 14.89
C LYS A 197 0.48 21.04 13.61
N ALA A 198 1.70 21.48 13.29
CA ALA A 198 1.91 22.38 12.17
C ALA A 198 1.70 21.64 10.84
N PRO A 199 1.03 22.26 9.85
CA PRO A 199 0.82 21.64 8.55
C PRO A 199 2.15 21.41 7.80
N ARG A 200 2.15 20.43 6.90
CA ARG A 200 3.29 20.15 6.00
C ARG A 200 2.80 19.90 4.59
N LEU A 201 3.51 20.41 3.58
CA LEU A 201 3.36 19.94 2.21
C LEU A 201 4.57 19.07 1.85
N LEU A 202 4.38 17.77 1.90
CA LEU A 202 5.41 16.78 1.54
C LEU A 202 5.42 16.57 0.03
N THR A 203 6.59 16.66 -0.58
CA THR A 203 6.84 16.35 -1.99
C THR A 203 7.85 15.21 -2.11
N LEU A 204 7.50 14.18 -2.88
CA LEU A 204 8.37 13.06 -3.25
C LEU A 204 8.58 13.07 -4.77
N GLU A 205 9.81 13.24 -5.23
CA GLU A 205 10.13 13.36 -6.65
C GLU A 205 11.05 12.22 -7.11
N TYR A 206 10.60 11.43 -8.07
CA TYR A 206 11.39 10.38 -8.72
C TYR A 206 11.63 10.74 -10.19
N THR A 207 12.89 10.90 -10.58
CA THR A 207 13.27 11.34 -11.94
C THR A 207 14.29 10.37 -12.56
N PRO A 208 13.87 9.46 -13.45
CA PRO A 208 14.80 8.63 -14.20
C PRO A 208 15.53 9.45 -15.27
N ALA A 209 16.64 8.91 -15.81
CA ALA A 209 17.47 9.65 -16.78
C ALA A 209 16.74 10.06 -18.07
N ASN A 210 15.81 9.22 -18.55
CA ASN A 210 15.04 9.45 -19.77
C ASN A 210 13.55 9.15 -19.50
N PRO A 211 12.80 10.06 -18.83
CA PRO A 211 11.40 9.83 -18.52
C PRO A 211 10.54 9.88 -19.78
N SER A 212 9.65 8.90 -19.95
CA SER A 212 8.70 8.84 -21.07
C SER A 212 7.53 9.83 -20.91
N CYS A 213 7.17 10.18 -19.68
CA CYS A 213 6.17 11.17 -19.34
C CYS A 213 6.41 11.73 -17.93
N THR A 214 5.63 12.74 -17.55
CA THR A 214 5.57 13.28 -16.18
C THR A 214 4.17 13.09 -15.60
N VAL A 215 4.09 12.59 -14.37
CA VAL A 215 2.83 12.35 -13.65
C VAL A 215 2.89 13.02 -12.28
N ALA A 216 1.83 13.73 -11.89
CA ALA A 216 1.65 14.23 -10.54
C ALA A 216 0.59 13.38 -9.81
N LEU A 217 0.95 12.82 -8.66
CA LEU A 217 0.07 12.08 -7.76
C LEU A 217 -0.22 12.96 -6.54
N VAL A 218 -1.48 13.36 -6.34
CA VAL A 218 -1.88 14.23 -5.23
C VAL A 218 -2.67 13.44 -4.20
N GLY A 219 -2.18 13.40 -2.96
CA GLY A 219 -2.76 12.65 -1.86
C GLY A 219 -3.29 13.55 -0.75
N LYS A 220 -4.58 13.40 -0.41
CA LYS A 220 -5.16 13.99 0.80
C LYS A 220 -4.47 13.40 2.03
N GLY A 221 -3.94 14.26 2.89
CA GLY A 221 -3.15 13.90 4.07
C GLY A 221 -3.71 14.40 5.39
N VAL A 222 -5.03 14.32 5.60
CA VAL A 222 -5.62 14.71 6.89
C VAL A 222 -5.32 13.61 7.91
N THR A 223 -4.34 13.81 8.78
CA THR A 223 -3.86 12.76 9.71
C THR A 223 -4.86 12.45 10.81
N PHE A 224 -5.73 13.41 11.12
CA PHE A 224 -6.94 13.18 11.90
C PHE A 224 -8.02 14.18 11.51
N ASP A 225 -9.24 13.70 11.28
CA ASP A 225 -10.39 14.53 10.93
C ASP A 225 -11.51 14.42 11.98
N SER A 226 -11.57 15.41 12.86
CA SER A 226 -12.68 15.56 13.80
C SER A 226 -13.91 16.21 13.18
N GLY A 227 -13.78 16.84 12.00
CA GLY A 227 -14.75 17.75 11.40
C GLY A 227 -14.52 19.24 11.70
N GLY A 228 -13.62 19.58 12.62
CA GLY A 228 -13.39 20.97 13.04
C GLY A 228 -14.52 21.49 13.93
N ILE A 229 -14.94 22.75 13.75
CA ILE A 229 -16.12 23.31 14.44
C ILE A 229 -17.40 22.53 14.09
N SER A 230 -17.49 22.05 12.84
CA SER A 230 -18.55 21.16 12.37
C SER A 230 -18.28 19.72 12.81
N LEU A 231 -18.27 19.50 14.13
CA LEU A 231 -17.79 18.28 14.76
C LEU A 231 -18.57 17.04 14.29
N LYS A 232 -17.84 16.00 13.87
CA LYS A 232 -18.42 14.70 13.55
C LYS A 232 -19.07 14.08 14.78
N GLN A 233 -20.15 13.32 14.56
CA GLN A 233 -20.68 12.46 15.62
C GLN A 233 -19.66 11.35 15.96
N PRO A 234 -19.61 10.87 17.22
CA PRO A 234 -18.57 9.91 17.65
C PRO A 234 -18.44 8.66 16.78
N SER A 235 -19.56 8.11 16.28
CA SER A 235 -19.57 6.92 15.42
C SER A 235 -18.86 7.12 14.08
N TYR A 236 -18.78 8.35 13.58
CA TYR A 236 -18.10 8.70 12.32
C TYR A 236 -16.66 9.20 12.54
N MET A 237 -16.20 9.30 13.79
CA MET A 237 -14.86 9.80 14.12
C MET A 237 -13.85 8.69 14.42
N SER A 238 -14.31 7.53 14.87
CA SER A 238 -13.45 6.44 15.37
C SER A 238 -12.40 5.94 14.37
N THR A 239 -12.68 6.03 13.07
CA THR A 239 -11.78 5.61 11.98
C THR A 239 -11.03 6.77 11.32
N MET A 240 -11.22 8.03 11.75
CA MET A 240 -10.71 9.20 11.02
C MET A 240 -9.19 9.39 11.05
N LYS A 241 -8.45 8.53 11.77
CA LYS A 241 -7.00 8.38 11.56
C LYS A 241 -6.66 7.96 10.12
N THR A 242 -7.60 7.35 9.40
CA THR A 242 -7.40 6.87 8.02
C THR A 242 -7.65 7.96 6.97
N ASP A 243 -8.00 9.19 7.35
CA ASP A 243 -8.36 10.26 6.41
C ASP A 243 -7.13 10.82 5.63
N MET A 244 -5.96 10.28 5.93
CA MET A 244 -4.68 10.45 5.23
C MET A 244 -4.33 9.29 4.29
N ALA A 245 -5.27 8.36 4.03
CA ALA A 245 -5.03 7.21 3.16
C ALA A 245 -4.63 7.59 1.73
N GLY A 246 -5.08 8.76 1.23
CA GLY A 246 -4.65 9.29 -0.06
C GLY A 246 -3.14 9.60 -0.08
N ALA A 247 -2.64 10.31 0.92
CA ALA A 247 -1.21 10.59 1.08
C ALA A 247 -0.39 9.29 1.27
N ALA A 248 -0.87 8.34 2.08
CA ALA A 248 -0.23 7.04 2.23
C ALA A 248 -0.16 6.24 0.92
N ALA A 249 -1.21 6.29 0.11
CA ALA A 249 -1.23 5.65 -1.21
C ALA A 249 -0.22 6.30 -2.18
N VAL A 250 -0.05 7.62 -2.13
CA VAL A 250 1.00 8.32 -2.90
C VAL A 250 2.39 7.84 -2.49
N VAL A 251 2.68 7.74 -1.19
CA VAL A 251 3.97 7.23 -0.68
C VAL A 251 4.22 5.80 -1.20
N GLY A 252 3.25 4.90 -1.06
CA GLY A 252 3.35 3.54 -1.56
C GLY A 252 3.53 3.47 -3.09
N ALA A 253 2.81 4.31 -3.84
CA ALA A 253 2.97 4.38 -5.29
C ALA A 253 4.39 4.80 -5.70
N ILE A 254 4.93 5.87 -5.10
CA ILE A 254 6.30 6.33 -5.36
C ILE A 254 7.33 5.26 -5.00
N GLN A 255 7.15 4.56 -3.87
CA GLN A 255 8.02 3.45 -3.48
C GLN A 255 8.01 2.32 -4.52
N ALA A 256 6.84 1.94 -5.04
CA ALA A 256 6.75 0.92 -6.09
C ALA A 256 7.40 1.40 -7.39
N ILE A 257 7.13 2.64 -7.80
CA ILE A 257 7.64 3.25 -9.03
C ILE A 257 9.18 3.29 -9.01
N SER A 258 9.77 3.75 -7.91
CA SER A 258 11.22 3.87 -7.80
C SER A 258 11.91 2.50 -7.68
N ALA A 259 11.32 1.57 -6.90
CA ALA A 259 11.84 0.21 -6.75
C ALA A 259 11.78 -0.61 -8.05
N LEU A 260 10.75 -0.39 -8.88
CA LEU A 260 10.63 -1.00 -10.22
C LEU A 260 11.37 -0.22 -11.31
N GLN A 261 11.97 0.92 -10.97
CA GLN A 261 12.73 1.79 -11.89
C GLN A 261 11.93 2.15 -13.15
N LEU A 262 10.65 2.48 -12.97
CA LEU A 262 9.78 2.76 -14.11
C LEU A 262 10.28 3.98 -14.89
N PRO A 263 10.17 4.01 -16.23
CA PRO A 263 10.70 5.10 -17.05
C PRO A 263 9.75 6.30 -17.06
N ILE A 264 9.31 6.79 -15.90
CA ILE A 264 8.38 7.91 -15.73
C ILE A 264 8.92 8.88 -14.67
N HIS A 265 8.81 10.18 -14.92
CA HIS A 265 9.06 11.21 -13.91
C HIS A 265 7.79 11.38 -13.07
N VAL A 266 7.89 11.28 -11.74
CA VAL A 266 6.71 11.32 -10.87
C VAL A 266 6.92 12.25 -9.68
N LEU A 267 5.94 13.13 -9.47
CA LEU A 267 5.82 14.03 -8.34
C LEU A 267 4.67 13.55 -7.44
N GLY A 268 4.98 13.10 -6.23
CA GLY A 268 3.99 12.81 -5.18
C GLY A 268 3.82 14.03 -4.29
N LEU A 269 2.60 14.58 -4.20
CA LEU A 269 2.27 15.76 -3.41
C LEU A 269 1.28 15.38 -2.30
N CYS A 270 1.67 15.55 -1.04
CA CYS A 270 0.87 15.19 0.13
C CYS A 270 0.66 16.43 1.01
N GLY A 271 -0.57 16.97 1.00
CA GLY A 271 -0.98 18.04 1.91
C GLY A 271 -1.36 17.48 3.28
N LEU A 272 -0.49 17.64 4.27
CA LEU A 272 -0.59 17.03 5.59
C LEU A 272 -1.10 18.04 6.62
N VAL A 273 -2.24 17.75 7.24
CA VAL A 273 -2.91 18.62 8.24
C VAL A 273 -3.65 17.77 9.28
N GLU A 274 -4.03 18.37 10.40
CA GLU A 274 -5.11 17.87 11.25
C GLU A 274 -6.29 18.84 11.23
N ASN A 275 -7.51 18.31 11.08
CA ASN A 275 -8.72 19.10 11.18
C ASN A 275 -9.32 18.93 12.58
N MET A 276 -9.09 19.92 13.46
CA MET A 276 -9.43 19.87 14.89
C MET A 276 -10.31 21.06 15.31
N PRO A 277 -11.23 20.89 16.27
CA PRO A 277 -11.92 22.02 16.88
C PRO A 277 -10.95 22.77 17.80
N SER A 278 -10.92 24.09 17.69
CA SER A 278 -10.26 24.98 18.65
C SER A 278 -10.84 26.39 18.54
N SER A 279 -10.38 27.31 19.40
CA SER A 279 -10.72 28.73 19.29
C SER A 279 -10.20 29.39 18.01
N GLN A 280 -9.24 28.76 17.34
CA GLN A 280 -8.65 29.24 16.09
C GLN A 280 -9.25 28.58 14.85
N ALA A 281 -9.94 27.45 14.99
CA ALA A 281 -10.47 26.67 13.88
C ALA A 281 -11.37 27.49 12.92
N LEU A 282 -11.37 27.10 11.64
CA LEU A 282 -12.31 27.64 10.67
C LEU A 282 -13.74 27.46 11.13
N LYS A 283 -14.55 28.49 10.90
CA LYS A 283 -15.98 28.53 11.20
C LYS A 283 -16.76 28.50 9.89
N PRO A 284 -17.98 27.92 9.90
CA PRO A 284 -18.92 28.14 8.80
C PRO A 284 -19.14 29.64 8.58
N GLY A 285 -19.08 30.07 7.32
CA GLY A 285 -19.13 31.46 6.88
C GLY A 285 -17.77 32.15 6.77
N ASP A 286 -16.67 31.55 7.27
CA ASP A 286 -15.33 32.07 7.00
C ASP A 286 -15.02 31.98 5.49
N VAL A 287 -14.28 32.95 4.95
CA VAL A 287 -13.82 32.95 3.56
C VAL A 287 -12.32 32.83 3.53
N VAL A 288 -11.82 31.83 2.81
CA VAL A 288 -10.38 31.54 2.67
C VAL A 288 -9.93 31.86 1.25
N THR A 289 -8.76 32.47 1.11
CA THR A 289 -8.13 32.68 -0.20
C THR A 289 -7.22 31.49 -0.53
N MET A 290 -7.51 30.79 -1.61
CA MET A 290 -6.72 29.65 -2.10
C MET A 290 -5.44 30.12 -2.79
N LEU A 291 -4.46 29.23 -2.94
CA LEU A 291 -3.21 29.50 -3.66
C LEU A 291 -3.45 30.02 -5.10
N SER A 292 -4.55 29.59 -5.73
CA SER A 292 -4.96 30.07 -7.06
C SER A 292 -5.48 31.52 -7.09
N GLY A 293 -5.55 32.19 -5.95
CA GLY A 293 -6.16 33.52 -5.79
C GLY A 293 -7.69 33.52 -5.67
N LYS A 294 -8.34 32.36 -5.80
CA LYS A 294 -9.80 32.23 -5.63
C LYS A 294 -10.19 32.27 -4.16
N SER A 295 -11.25 33.00 -3.84
CA SER A 295 -11.91 32.94 -2.52
C SER A 295 -12.88 31.77 -2.44
N VAL A 296 -12.93 31.09 -1.30
CA VAL A 296 -13.86 29.99 -1.01
C VAL A 296 -14.51 30.24 0.34
N GLU A 297 -15.84 30.29 0.35
CA GLU A 297 -16.64 30.30 1.57
C GLU A 297 -16.73 28.90 2.16
N ILE A 298 -16.49 28.79 3.47
CA ILE A 298 -16.58 27.53 4.22
C ILE A 298 -18.03 27.32 4.66
N ILE A 299 -18.64 26.23 4.24
CA ILE A 299 -20.01 25.86 4.61
C ILE A 299 -20.02 24.55 5.41
N THR A 300 -21.10 24.30 6.17
CA THR A 300 -21.36 23.03 6.86
C THR A 300 -21.93 21.97 5.94
#